data_AF-A0A913XY62-F1
#
_entry.id   AF-A0A913XY62-F1
#
_cell.length_a   1.000
_cell.length_b   1.000
_cell.length_c   1.000
_cell.angle_alpha   90.00
_cell.angle_beta   90.00
_cell.angle_gamma   90.00
#
_symmetry.space_group_name_H-M   'P 1'
#
loop_
_entity.id
_entity.type
_entity.pdbx_description
1 polymer ?
#
loop_
_entity_poly.entity_id
_entity_poly.type
_entity_poly.pdbx_seq_one_letter_code
_entity_poly.pdbx_strand_id
1 'polypeptide(L)'
;MKDFNEFQFQATLKVIPWDTAFVFDTIDDMLDTWEHLFNKALDSHCPWREKRVSREKQAPWMTHDVLQHIQRRDSLLKKARISALSEVWDSYKSSRNKATNAIKTAKAKFYNNVLQCKGNLEND
;
A
#
# COMPACT_ATOMS: atom_id res chain seq x y z
N MET A 1 4.33 -5.06 -9.31
CA MET A 1 3.33 -6.13 -9.14
C MET A 1 4.06 -7.29 -8.46
N LYS A 2 3.73 -7.59 -7.19
CA LYS A 2 4.43 -8.70 -6.51
C LYS A 2 4.05 -9.98 -7.27
N ASP A 3 4.98 -10.90 -7.50
CA ASP A 3 4.70 -12.21 -8.09
C ASP A 3 4.27 -12.21 -9.59
N PHE A 4 4.48 -11.11 -10.32
CA PHE A 4 4.27 -11.09 -11.78
C PHE A 4 5.33 -11.93 -12.48
N ASN A 5 4.90 -12.93 -13.25
CA ASN A 5 5.78 -13.78 -14.05
C ASN A 5 5.86 -13.27 -15.49
N GLU A 6 6.87 -12.45 -15.76
CA GLU A 6 7.09 -11.85 -17.06
C GLU A 6 7.22 -12.88 -18.19
N PHE A 7 7.93 -13.99 -17.93
CA PHE A 7 8.14 -15.04 -18.93
C PHE A 7 6.83 -15.70 -19.35
N GLN A 8 5.97 -16.05 -18.38
CA GLN A 8 4.67 -16.66 -18.68
C GLN A 8 3.72 -15.68 -19.37
N PHE A 9 3.76 -14.40 -19.00
CA PHE A 9 2.97 -13.37 -19.66
C PHE A 9 3.38 -13.20 -21.13
N GLN A 10 4.69 -13.07 -21.40
CA GLN A 10 5.21 -12.99 -22.76
C GLN A 10 4.90 -14.25 -23.58
N ALA A 11 5.01 -15.44 -22.99
CA ALA A 11 4.63 -16.68 -23.65
C ALA A 11 3.14 -16.69 -24.03
N THR A 12 2.28 -16.17 -23.16
CA THR A 12 0.83 -16.06 -23.43
C THR A 12 0.55 -15.08 -24.56
N LEU A 13 1.17 -13.90 -24.57
CA LEU A 13 1.00 -12.91 -25.64
C LEU A 13 1.39 -13.44 -27.03
N LYS A 14 2.36 -14.36 -27.10
CA LYS A 14 2.78 -14.98 -28.37
C LYS A 14 1.79 -16.02 -28.90
N VAL A 15 0.94 -16.58 -28.05
CA VAL A 15 -0.03 -17.63 -28.42
C VAL A 15 -1.41 -17.05 -28.72
N ILE A 16 -1.68 -15.80 -28.30
CA ILE A 16 -2.95 -15.13 -28.56
C ILE A 16 -3.14 -14.94 -30.08
N PRO A 17 -4.30 -15.33 -30.63
CA PRO A 17 -4.59 -15.19 -32.05
C PRO A 17 -5.03 -13.75 -32.36
N TRP A 18 -4.09 -12.81 -32.38
CA TRP A 18 -4.35 -11.39 -32.64
C TRP A 18 -5.06 -11.14 -33.97
N ASP A 19 -4.81 -12.00 -34.95
CA ASP A 19 -5.40 -11.91 -36.29
C ASP A 19 -6.94 -11.96 -36.27
N THR A 20 -7.53 -12.53 -35.21
CA THR A 20 -8.99 -12.58 -35.04
C THR A 20 -9.63 -11.20 -34.91
N ALA A 21 -8.89 -10.19 -34.42
CA ALA A 21 -9.37 -8.82 -34.36
C ALA A 21 -9.58 -8.22 -35.77
N PHE A 22 -8.85 -8.67 -36.78
CA PHE A 22 -8.95 -8.15 -38.15
C PHE A 22 -10.05 -8.81 -38.99
N VAL A 23 -10.83 -9.71 -38.41
CA VAL A 23 -11.98 -10.33 -39.06
C VAL A 23 -13.19 -9.39 -39.09
N PHE A 24 -13.20 -8.36 -38.23
CA PHE A 24 -14.31 -7.43 -38.12
C PHE A 24 -14.20 -6.26 -39.10
N ASP A 25 -15.36 -5.78 -39.56
CA ASP A 25 -15.46 -4.76 -40.62
C ASP A 25 -15.28 -3.33 -40.10
N THR A 26 -15.51 -3.09 -38.80
CA THR A 26 -15.41 -1.76 -38.20
C THR A 26 -14.18 -1.65 -37.30
N ILE A 27 -13.55 -0.47 -37.33
CA ILE A 27 -12.39 -0.18 -36.48
C ILE A 27 -12.73 -0.34 -34.99
N ASP A 28 -13.96 0.04 -34.62
CA ASP A 28 -14.43 -0.07 -33.23
C ASP A 28 -14.49 -1.54 -32.78
N ASP A 29 -15.03 -2.44 -33.61
CA ASP A 29 -15.12 -3.88 -33.30
C ASP A 29 -13.74 -4.55 -33.29
N MET A 30 -12.84 -4.14 -34.19
CA MET A 30 -11.45 -4.60 -34.21
C MET A 30 -10.72 -4.21 -32.92
N LEU A 31 -10.92 -2.97 -32.46
CA LEU A 31 -10.31 -2.47 -31.24
C LEU A 31 -10.87 -3.19 -30.01
N ASP A 32 -12.20 -3.35 -29.90
CA ASP A 32 -12.84 -4.04 -28.79
C ASP A 32 -12.36 -5.51 -28.70
N THR A 33 -12.25 -6.19 -29.83
CA THR A 33 -11.73 -7.56 -29.88
C THR A 33 -10.28 -7.62 -29.42
N TRP A 34 -9.44 -6.69 -29.88
CA TRP A 34 -8.04 -6.62 -29.45
C TRP A 34 -7.93 -6.35 -27.95
N GLU A 35 -8.68 -5.39 -27.43
CA GLU A 35 -8.72 -5.05 -26.01
C GLU A 35 -9.20 -6.24 -25.19
N HIS A 36 -10.21 -6.96 -25.65
CA HIS A 36 -10.71 -8.16 -24.99
C HIS A 36 -9.63 -9.25 -24.87
N LEU A 37 -8.92 -9.54 -25.97
CA LEU A 37 -7.83 -10.53 -25.98
C LEU A 37 -6.69 -10.13 -25.05
N PHE A 38 -6.31 -8.85 -25.07
CA PHE A 38 -5.24 -8.32 -24.22
C PHE A 38 -5.63 -8.33 -22.73
N ASN A 39 -6.83 -7.86 -22.40
CA ASN A 39 -7.33 -7.84 -21.03
C ASN A 39 -7.48 -9.25 -20.46
N LYS A 40 -7.90 -10.22 -21.26
CA LYS A 40 -7.92 -11.64 -20.84
C LYS A 40 -6.53 -12.17 -20.49
N ALA A 41 -5.51 -11.77 -21.24
CA ALA A 41 -4.12 -12.10 -20.94
C ALA A 41 -3.67 -11.42 -19.64
N LEU A 42 -4.04 -10.16 -19.43
CA LEU A 42 -3.77 -9.45 -18.19
C LEU A 42 -4.45 -10.13 -17.00
N ASP A 43 -5.75 -10.39 -17.03
CA ASP A 43 -6.49 -10.99 -15.91
C ASP A 43 -5.91 -12.36 -15.49
N SER A 44 -5.42 -13.15 -16.46
CA SER A 44 -4.80 -14.45 -16.18
C SER A 44 -3.45 -14.36 -15.48
N HIS A 45 -2.67 -13.31 -15.71
CA HIS A 45 -1.28 -13.17 -15.20
C HIS A 45 -1.13 -12.10 -14.12
N CYS A 46 -2.13 -11.21 -14.03
CA CYS A 46 -2.14 -10.01 -13.22
C CYS A 46 -3.45 -9.93 -12.42
N PRO A 47 -3.72 -10.88 -11.50
CA PRO A 47 -4.97 -10.89 -10.77
C PRO A 47 -5.16 -9.57 -10.01
N TRP A 48 -6.38 -9.05 -10.07
CA TRP A 48 -6.78 -7.87 -9.33
C TRP A 48 -6.52 -8.07 -7.84
N ARG A 49 -5.87 -7.08 -7.23
CA ARG A 49 -5.56 -7.11 -5.79
C ARG A 49 -6.40 -6.05 -5.11
N GLU A 50 -7.30 -6.49 -4.24
CA GLU A 50 -7.95 -5.59 -3.31
C GLU A 50 -6.91 -5.00 -2.37
N LYS A 51 -6.78 -3.67 -2.41
CA LYS A 51 -6.00 -2.93 -1.45
C LYS A 51 -6.95 -2.10 -0.62
N ARG A 52 -6.72 -2.09 0.70
CA ARG A 52 -7.37 -1.13 1.57
C ARG A 52 -6.97 0.28 1.13
N VAL A 53 -7.95 1.04 0.68
CA VAL A 53 -7.80 2.49 0.50
C VAL A 53 -7.60 3.09 1.88
N SER A 54 -6.63 4.01 2.00
CA SER A 54 -6.43 4.73 3.25
C SER A 54 -7.70 5.51 3.59
N ARG A 55 -8.09 5.53 4.86
CA ARG A 55 -9.23 6.34 5.29
C ARG A 55 -8.98 7.81 4.96
N GLU A 56 -10.00 8.50 4.44
CA GLU A 56 -9.93 9.96 4.18
C GLU A 56 -9.51 10.71 5.43
N LYS A 57 -10.06 10.34 6.59
CA LYS A 57 -9.66 10.84 7.90
C LYS A 57 -8.82 9.81 8.63
N GLN A 58 -7.55 10.15 8.85
CA GLN A 58 -6.67 9.39 9.73
C GLN A 58 -7.19 9.41 11.16
N ALA A 59 -6.74 8.45 11.98
CA ALA A 59 -7.09 8.46 13.40
C ALA A 59 -6.63 9.80 14.03
N PRO A 60 -7.42 10.46 14.89
CA PRO A 60 -7.08 11.80 15.39
C PRO A 60 -5.76 11.87 16.17
N TRP A 61 -5.34 10.76 16.79
CA TRP A 61 -4.04 10.65 17.47
C TRP A 61 -2.85 10.46 16.52
N MET A 62 -3.09 10.23 15.22
CA MET A 62 -2.05 10.07 14.19
C MET A 62 -1.55 11.43 13.71
N THR A 63 -0.92 12.17 14.63
CA THR A 63 -0.33 13.49 14.38
C THR A 63 0.89 13.41 13.45
N HIS A 64 1.30 14.56 12.90
CA HIS A 64 2.50 14.66 12.06
C HIS A 64 3.76 14.13 12.75
N ASP A 65 3.94 14.42 14.04
CA ASP A 65 5.10 13.94 14.82
C ASP A 65 5.14 12.41 14.92
N VAL A 66 3.98 11.79 15.15
CA VAL A 66 3.85 10.32 15.18
C VAL A 66 4.23 9.74 13.82
N LEU A 67 3.77 10.36 12.73
CA LEU A 67 4.11 9.95 11.37
C LEU A 67 5.61 10.09 11.10
N GLN A 68 6.26 11.18 11.51
CA GLN A 68 7.70 11.37 11.35
C GLN A 68 8.49 10.26 12.06
N HIS A 69 8.12 9.90 13.29
CA HIS A 69 8.76 8.80 14.01
C HIS A 69 8.57 7.44 13.32
N ILE A 70 7.37 7.17 12.79
CA ILE A 70 7.08 5.95 12.01
C ILE A 70 7.93 5.92 10.73
N GLN A 71 7.97 7.01 9.97
CA GLN A 71 8.75 7.12 8.74
C GLN A 71 10.25 6.95 9.00
N ARG A 72 10.77 7.56 10.07
CA ARG A 72 12.17 7.42 10.47
C ARG A 72 12.51 5.96 10.82
N ARG A 73 11.65 5.29 11.58
CA ARG A 73 11.77 3.86 11.90
C ARG A 73 11.81 3.02 10.63
N ASP A 74 10.89 3.25 9.70
CA ASP A 74 10.77 2.44 8.48
C ASP A 74 11.93 2.67 7.50
N SER A 75 12.41 3.90 7.41
CA SER A 75 13.63 4.24 6.67
C SER A 75 14.85 3.51 7.24
N LEU A 76 15.00 3.48 8.57
CA LEU A 76 16.09 2.73 9.22
C LEU A 76 15.95 1.22 9.06
N LEU A 77 14.73 0.68 9.10
CA LEU A 77 14.49 -0.74 8.87
C LEU A 77 14.90 -1.15 7.45
N LYS A 78 14.57 -0.33 6.44
CA LYS A 78 15.01 -0.57 5.05
C LYS A 78 16.53 -0.62 4.96
N LYS A 79 17.24 0.32 5.60
CA LYS A 79 18.71 0.34 5.64
C LYS A 79 19.29 -0.88 6.38
N ALA A 80 18.73 -1.23 7.55
CA ALA A 80 19.19 -2.34 8.37
C ALA A 80 19.03 -3.71 7.68
N ARG A 81 18.00 -3.88 6.84
CA ARG A 81 17.80 -5.13 6.08
C ARG A 81 18.84 -5.35 4.98
N ILE A 82 19.45 -4.27 4.48
CA ILE A 82 20.45 -4.33 3.41
C ILE A 82 21.86 -4.37 4.01
N SER A 83 22.05 -3.80 5.20
CA SER A 83 23.34 -3.71 5.86
C SER A 83 23.62 -4.91 6.78
N ALA A 84 24.88 -5.37 6.78
CA ALA A 84 25.37 -6.36 7.75
C ALA A 84 25.90 -5.73 9.06
N LEU A 85 25.83 -4.40 9.22
CA LEU A 85 26.44 -3.66 10.33
C LEU A 85 25.50 -3.59 11.55
N SER A 86 26.03 -3.94 12.74
CA SER A 86 25.27 -3.89 14.01
C SER A 86 24.80 -2.47 14.37
N GLU A 87 25.60 -1.45 14.10
CA GLU A 87 25.27 -0.05 14.43
C GLU A 87 23.97 0.43 13.76
N VAL A 88 23.72 -0.01 12.52
CA VAL A 88 22.50 0.30 11.78
C VAL A 88 21.28 -0.36 12.44
N TRP A 89 21.46 -1.58 12.95
CA TRP A 89 20.45 -2.27 13.73
C TRP A 89 20.17 -1.59 15.07
N ASP A 90 21.20 -1.09 15.76
CA ASP A 90 21.02 -0.38 17.04
C ASP A 90 20.31 0.97 16.84
N SER A 91 20.64 1.68 15.77
CA SER A 91 19.92 2.87 15.32
C SER A 91 18.43 2.57 15.05
N TYR A 92 18.13 1.46 14.36
CA TYR A 92 16.76 1.01 14.15
C TYR A 92 16.05 0.70 15.48
N LYS A 93 16.67 -0.06 16.39
CA LYS A 93 16.08 -0.40 17.71
C LYS A 93 15.72 0.86 18.49
N SER A 94 16.61 1.85 18.53
CA SER A 94 16.37 3.14 19.18
C SER A 94 15.19 3.88 18.53
N SER A 95 15.17 4.00 17.20
CA SER A 95 14.06 4.64 16.49
C SER A 95 12.72 3.90 16.63
N ARG A 96 12.75 2.56 16.72
CA ARG A 96 11.56 1.73 16.97
C ARG A 96 10.96 2.07 18.34
N ASN A 97 11.79 2.17 19.37
CA ASN A 97 11.32 2.52 20.72
C ASN A 97 10.73 3.94 20.76
N LYS A 98 11.39 4.90 20.08
CA LYS A 98 10.85 6.27 19.93
C LYS A 98 9.49 6.29 19.26
N ALA A 99 9.32 5.57 18.14
CA ALA A 99 8.03 5.47 17.44
C ALA A 99 6.95 4.81 18.31
N THR A 100 7.26 3.72 19.01
CA THR A 100 6.33 3.06 19.93
C THR A 100 5.88 4.01 21.04
N ASN A 101 6.80 4.76 21.65
CA ASN A 101 6.48 5.71 22.70
C ASN A 101 5.65 6.89 22.17
N ALA A 102 5.98 7.43 21.00
CA ALA A 102 5.19 8.49 20.37
C ALA A 102 3.74 8.06 20.12
N ILE A 103 3.53 6.85 19.59
CA ILE A 103 2.19 6.30 19.37
C ILE A 103 1.44 6.12 20.70
N LYS A 104 2.09 5.55 21.73
CA LYS A 104 1.48 5.36 23.05
C LYS A 104 1.05 6.69 23.66
N THR A 105 1.94 7.67 23.67
CA THR A 105 1.68 9.01 24.22
C THR A 105 0.58 9.72 23.45
N ALA A 106 0.59 9.67 22.12
CA ALA A 106 -0.44 10.33 21.31
C ALA A 106 -1.83 9.72 21.52
N LYS A 107 -1.92 8.38 21.61
CA LYS A 107 -3.16 7.69 21.96
C LYS A 107 -3.65 8.07 23.36
N ALA A 108 -2.77 8.03 24.36
CA ALA A 108 -3.12 8.37 25.73
C ALA A 108 -3.64 9.80 25.84
N LYS A 109 -2.94 10.78 25.24
CA LYS A 109 -3.38 12.18 25.18
C LYS A 109 -4.75 12.31 24.54
N PHE A 110 -4.97 11.68 23.40
CA PHE A 110 -6.25 11.74 22.71
C PHE A 110 -7.40 11.17 23.55
N TYR A 111 -7.25 9.96 24.08
CA TYR A 111 -8.31 9.34 24.87
C TYR A 111 -8.57 10.07 26.19
N ASN A 112 -7.53 10.57 26.86
CA ASN A 112 -7.71 11.38 28.06
C ASN A 112 -8.51 12.65 27.77
N ASN A 113 -8.20 13.36 26.68
CA ASN A 113 -8.93 14.56 26.28
C ASN A 113 -10.40 14.24 25.95
N VAL A 114 -10.65 13.16 25.20
CA VAL A 114 -12.02 12.74 24.84
C VAL A 114 -12.85 12.41 26.08
N LEU A 115 -12.26 11.73 27.08
CA LEU A 115 -12.94 11.39 28.32
C LEU A 115 -13.24 12.64 29.17
N GLN A 116 -12.29 13.57 29.29
CA GLN A 116 -12.49 14.83 29.99
C GLN A 116 -13.59 15.69 29.36
N CYS A 117 -13.63 15.79 28.03
CA CYS A 117 -14.66 16.54 27.33
C CYS A 117 -16.07 15.95 27.49
N LYS A 118 -16.20 14.62 27.68
CA LYS A 118 -17.50 13.98 27.91
C LYS A 118 -18.02 14.18 29.33
N GLY A 119 -17.13 14.15 30.34
CA GLY A 119 -17.53 14.40 31.74
C GLY A 119 -18.02 15.82 32.01
N ASN A 120 -17.61 16.80 31.19
CA ASN A 120 -18.05 18.19 31.33
C ASN A 120 -19.41 18.48 30.69
N LEU A 121 -19.94 17.62 29.81
CA LEU A 121 -21.23 17.80 29.15
C LEU A 121 -22.40 17.14 29.90
N GLU A 122 -22.12 16.33 30.92
CA GLU A 122 -23.13 15.67 31.76
C GLU A 122 -23.40 16.44 33.08
N ASN A 123 -22.71 17.55 33.31
CA ASN A 123 -22.80 18.36 34.53
C ASN A 123 -23.40 19.78 34.31
N ASP A 124 -23.89 20.08 33.11
CA ASP A 124 -24.65 21.30 32.76
C ASP A 124 -26.09 20.93 32.37
#